data_AF-A0A1P8WXD2-F1
#
_entry.id   AF-A0A1P8WXD2-F1
#
_cell.length_a   1.000
_cell.length_b   1.000
_cell.length_c   1.000
_cell.angle_alpha   90.00
_cell.angle_beta   90.00
_cell.angle_gamma   90.00
#
_symmetry.space_group_name_H-M   'P 1'
#
loop_
_entity.id
_entity.type
_entity.pdbx_description
1 polymer ?
#
loop_
_entity_poly.entity_id
_entity_poly.type
_entity_poly.pdbx_seq_one_letter_code
_entity_poly.pdbx_strand_id
1 'polypeptide(L)'
;MMKFGGTTALVSVALILAGCDNTPADLHGLPKDAAERATLCGRAAVAYTAAGGSANPAEEKRRQDLLQKIVDETGFFAATGLDDAKGKALLGDIEATLAGGNWIGTLNQCKAAYALGDPEPLPKLPEAAERPAACAAVAVAASLGEGAKTPADVQKLVMKNPQSSYFLLVAAKDGGIAGAQNNMLKHIEWAVTSGAVGPLTDACVKEYPKAAANGAVTLPTDEGQAVAACSFNAGLMGGLDGDEGTMAKAVAKRMQDGSKMPDIALATSPDKLIQQALDLGPPANVLKACDARFK
;
A
#
# COMPACT_ATOMS: atom_id res chain seq x y z
N MET A 1 83.82 -11.87 -29.83
CA MET A 1 83.65 -10.42 -30.03
C MET A 1 82.24 -10.04 -29.57
N MET A 2 82.16 -8.95 -28.80
CA MET A 2 80.99 -8.17 -28.35
C MET A 2 80.07 -8.74 -27.22
N LYS A 3 80.27 -8.14 -26.04
CA LYS A 3 79.31 -7.87 -24.94
C LYS A 3 78.20 -6.91 -25.40
N PHE A 4 77.03 -6.96 -24.74
CA PHE A 4 76.28 -5.88 -24.04
C PHE A 4 74.88 -6.45 -23.67
N GLY A 5 74.52 -6.59 -22.38
CA GLY A 5 73.76 -5.60 -21.60
C GLY A 5 72.25 -5.77 -21.87
N GLY A 6 71.37 -6.24 -20.98
CA GLY A 6 71.16 -5.86 -19.60
C GLY A 6 70.00 -4.86 -19.52
N THR A 7 68.74 -5.32 -19.45
CA THR A 7 67.64 -4.60 -18.79
C THR A 7 66.50 -5.55 -18.48
N THR A 8 66.29 -5.79 -17.20
CA THR A 8 65.11 -6.43 -16.62
C THR A 8 63.91 -5.53 -16.90
N ALA A 9 63.01 -5.94 -17.79
CA ALA A 9 61.72 -5.28 -17.93
C ALA A 9 60.87 -5.66 -16.72
N LEU A 10 60.87 -4.79 -15.70
CA LEU A 10 59.81 -4.71 -14.71
C LEU A 10 58.49 -4.52 -15.46
N VAL A 11 57.75 -5.61 -15.66
CA VAL A 11 56.34 -5.53 -16.02
C VAL A 11 55.66 -4.98 -14.77
N SER A 12 55.49 -3.66 -14.76
CA SER A 12 54.63 -2.97 -13.82
C SER A 12 53.26 -3.64 -13.88
N VAL A 13 52.96 -4.46 -12.88
CA VAL A 13 51.58 -4.84 -12.54
C VAL A 13 50.92 -3.53 -12.11
N ALA A 14 50.38 -2.81 -13.08
CA ALA A 14 49.39 -1.80 -12.82
C ALA A 14 48.20 -2.56 -12.23
N LEU A 15 48.12 -2.56 -10.90
CA LEU A 15 46.88 -2.78 -10.17
C LEU A 15 45.88 -1.76 -10.72
N ILE A 16 45.12 -2.18 -11.73
CA ILE A 16 43.85 -1.57 -12.07
C ILE A 16 42.97 -1.84 -10.85
N LEU A 17 42.97 -0.89 -9.92
CA LEU A 17 41.85 -0.63 -9.02
C LEU A 17 40.67 -0.16 -9.88
N ALA A 18 40.19 -1.03 -10.78
CA ALA A 18 38.80 -1.03 -11.13
C ALA A 18 38.14 -1.54 -9.85
N GLY A 19 37.64 -0.61 -9.02
CA GLY A 19 36.57 -0.98 -8.12
C GLY A 19 35.53 -1.65 -9.01
N CYS A 20 35.31 -2.94 -8.81
CA CYS A 20 34.27 -3.66 -9.52
C CYS A 20 33.00 -2.84 -9.31
N ASP A 21 32.54 -2.19 -10.36
CA ASP A 21 31.25 -1.52 -10.34
C ASP A 21 30.23 -2.66 -10.27
N ASN A 22 29.91 -3.06 -9.03
CA ASN A 22 28.94 -4.12 -8.72
C ASN A 22 27.51 -3.62 -8.96
N THR A 23 27.34 -2.49 -9.65
CA THR A 23 26.03 -2.00 -10.07
C THR A 23 25.44 -2.97 -11.08
N PRO A 24 24.25 -3.57 -10.78
CA PRO A 24 23.57 -4.42 -11.74
C PRO A 24 23.24 -3.70 -13.04
N ALA A 25 23.25 -4.45 -14.15
CA ALA A 25 22.88 -3.92 -15.47
C ALA A 25 21.38 -3.51 -15.55
N ASP A 26 20.50 -4.20 -14.81
CA ASP A 26 19.10 -3.85 -14.63
C ASP A 26 18.81 -3.66 -13.14
N LEU A 27 18.31 -2.48 -12.79
CA LEU A 27 17.98 -2.10 -11.43
C LEU A 27 16.52 -2.42 -11.07
N HIS A 28 15.70 -2.90 -12.01
CA HIS A 28 14.30 -3.28 -11.77
C HIS A 28 13.46 -2.21 -11.05
N GLY A 29 13.72 -0.94 -11.35
CA GLY A 29 13.06 0.21 -10.72
C GLY A 29 13.69 0.70 -9.41
N LEU A 30 14.80 0.09 -8.95
CA LEU A 30 15.57 0.56 -7.81
C LEU A 30 16.33 1.86 -8.13
N PRO A 31 16.67 2.66 -7.10
CA PRO A 31 17.46 3.89 -7.26
C PRO A 31 18.79 3.64 -7.96
N LYS A 32 19.23 4.61 -8.77
CA LYS A 32 20.55 4.58 -9.42
C LYS A 32 21.68 4.87 -8.44
N ASP A 33 21.44 5.72 -7.45
CA ASP A 33 22.39 5.99 -6.39
C ASP A 33 22.67 4.72 -5.57
N ALA A 34 23.95 4.40 -5.39
CA ALA A 34 24.36 3.16 -4.75
C ALA A 34 24.04 3.14 -3.25
N ALA A 35 24.19 4.28 -2.56
CA ALA A 35 23.92 4.38 -1.13
C ALA A 35 22.42 4.30 -0.85
N GLU A 36 21.61 4.98 -1.65
CA GLU A 36 20.15 4.94 -1.57
C GLU A 36 19.63 3.52 -1.86
N ARG A 37 20.12 2.89 -2.94
CA ARG A 37 19.75 1.53 -3.31
C ARG A 37 20.15 0.50 -2.24
N ALA A 38 21.37 0.58 -1.72
CA ALA A 38 21.84 -0.34 -0.69
C ALA A 38 21.05 -0.17 0.61
N THR A 39 20.77 1.07 1.01
CA THR A 39 19.88 1.38 2.15
C THR A 39 18.49 0.79 1.96
N LEU A 40 17.90 0.98 0.77
CA LEU A 40 16.56 0.49 0.46
C LEU A 40 16.49 -1.05 0.48
N CYS A 41 17.45 -1.73 -0.14
CA CYS A 41 17.53 -3.19 -0.14
C CYS A 41 17.80 -3.76 1.26
N GLY A 42 18.71 -3.15 2.01
CA GLY A 42 19.01 -3.56 3.38
C GLY A 42 17.80 -3.41 4.29
N ARG A 43 17.09 -2.27 4.24
CA ARG A 43 15.88 -2.06 5.06
C ARG A 43 14.74 -3.00 4.69
N ALA A 44 14.55 -3.31 3.39
CA ALA A 44 13.58 -4.31 2.96
C ALA A 44 13.91 -5.71 3.52
N ALA A 45 15.20 -6.07 3.57
CA ALA A 45 15.66 -7.33 4.15
C ALA A 45 15.51 -7.37 5.69
N VAL A 46 15.73 -6.25 6.38
CA VAL A 46 15.46 -6.13 7.82
C VAL A 46 13.96 -6.29 8.09
N ALA A 47 13.11 -5.60 7.34
CA ALA A 47 11.65 -5.73 7.44
C ALA A 47 11.21 -7.19 7.22
N TYR A 48 11.80 -7.87 6.24
CA TYR A 48 11.53 -9.28 5.96
C TYR A 48 11.95 -10.21 7.12
N THR A 49 13.11 -9.94 7.73
CA THR A 49 13.59 -10.67 8.91
C THR A 49 12.64 -10.47 10.09
N ALA A 50 12.21 -9.22 10.35
CA ALA A 50 11.27 -8.88 11.41
C ALA A 50 9.89 -9.53 11.22
N ALA A 51 9.35 -9.54 9.99
CA ALA A 51 8.09 -10.19 9.67
C ALA A 51 8.11 -11.72 9.88
N GLY A 52 9.30 -12.33 9.94
CA GLY A 52 9.50 -13.75 10.17
C GLY A 52 9.68 -14.15 11.64
N GLY A 53 9.54 -13.24 12.60
CA GLY A 53 9.88 -13.44 14.02
C GLY A 53 9.13 -14.55 14.78
N SER A 54 8.19 -15.24 14.13
CA SER A 54 7.48 -16.43 14.64
C SER A 54 7.69 -17.69 13.79
N ALA A 55 8.56 -17.62 12.78
CA ALA A 55 8.88 -18.75 11.93
C ALA A 55 9.76 -19.78 12.67
N ASN A 56 9.82 -21.01 12.16
CA ASN A 56 10.72 -22.01 12.72
C ASN A 56 12.20 -21.56 12.60
N PRO A 57 13.12 -22.10 13.40
CA PRO A 57 14.51 -21.65 13.42
C PRO A 57 15.24 -21.72 12.07
N ALA A 58 14.85 -22.65 11.19
CA ALA A 58 15.46 -22.78 9.86
C ALA A 58 15.05 -21.63 8.93
N GLU A 59 13.79 -21.22 8.98
CA GLU A 59 13.30 -20.07 8.22
C GLU A 59 13.87 -18.77 8.78
N GLU A 60 13.94 -18.61 10.10
CA GLU A 60 14.57 -17.44 10.72
C GLU A 60 16.03 -17.29 10.25
N LYS A 61 16.79 -18.41 10.29
CA LYS A 61 18.16 -18.43 9.77
C LYS A 61 18.23 -18.08 8.29
N ARG A 62 17.34 -18.61 7.44
CA ARG A 62 17.33 -18.29 6.00
C ARG A 62 17.15 -16.79 5.75
N ARG A 63 16.30 -16.11 6.54
CA ARG A 63 16.07 -14.66 6.42
C ARG A 63 17.26 -13.84 6.90
N GLN A 64 17.90 -14.24 8.00
CA GLN A 64 19.13 -13.62 8.49
C GLN A 64 20.28 -13.80 7.48
N ASP A 65 20.43 -15.00 6.92
CA ASP A 65 21.44 -15.28 5.90
C ASP A 65 21.17 -14.46 4.61
N LEU A 66 19.91 -14.23 4.25
CA LEU A 66 19.53 -13.34 3.13
C LEU A 66 19.85 -11.87 3.42
N LEU A 67 19.58 -11.38 4.63
CA LEU A 67 19.97 -10.03 5.04
C LEU A 67 21.48 -9.83 4.91
N GLN A 68 22.28 -10.78 5.39
CA GLN A 68 23.74 -10.69 5.27
C GLN A 68 24.18 -10.67 3.80
N LYS A 69 23.63 -11.57 2.97
CA LYS A 69 23.90 -11.56 1.52
C LYS A 69 23.56 -10.23 0.85
N ILE A 70 22.43 -9.61 1.21
CA ILE A 70 22.05 -8.30 0.68
C ILE A 70 23.07 -7.23 1.09
N VAL A 71 23.46 -7.20 2.37
CA VAL A 71 24.48 -6.25 2.85
C VAL A 71 25.80 -6.40 2.10
N ASP A 72 26.22 -7.64 1.86
CA ASP A 72 27.48 -7.96 1.18
C ASP A 72 27.43 -7.62 -0.33
N GLU A 73 26.38 -8.08 -1.03
CA GLU A 73 26.25 -7.94 -2.50
C GLU A 73 25.92 -6.50 -2.92
N THR A 74 25.20 -5.75 -2.08
CA THR A 74 25.00 -4.31 -2.31
C THR A 74 26.21 -3.46 -1.91
N GLY A 75 27.18 -4.05 -1.20
CA GLY A 75 28.31 -3.32 -0.64
C GLY A 75 27.89 -2.21 0.32
N PHE A 76 26.85 -2.43 1.14
CA PHE A 76 26.15 -1.38 1.89
C PHE A 76 27.08 -0.41 2.67
N PHE A 77 28.06 -0.93 3.41
CA PHE A 77 29.01 -0.09 4.15
C PHE A 77 29.93 0.72 3.25
N ALA A 78 30.37 0.15 2.12
CA ALA A 78 31.16 0.86 1.13
C ALA A 78 30.34 1.93 0.39
N ALA A 79 29.09 1.61 0.05
CA ALA A 79 28.18 2.51 -0.65
C ALA A 79 27.78 3.71 0.22
N THR A 80 27.53 3.48 1.52
CA THR A 80 27.12 4.54 2.45
C THR A 80 28.29 5.28 3.12
N GLY A 81 29.49 4.70 3.09
CA GLY A 81 30.66 5.22 3.80
C GLY A 81 30.52 5.17 5.33
N LEU A 82 29.57 4.38 5.85
CA LEU A 82 29.30 4.26 7.28
C LEU A 82 30.13 3.14 7.91
N ASP A 83 30.49 3.33 9.17
CA ASP A 83 31.01 2.25 10.02
C ASP A 83 29.90 1.25 10.39
N ASP A 84 30.30 0.07 10.88
CA ASP A 84 29.39 -1.00 11.29
C ASP A 84 28.25 -0.54 12.22
N ALA A 85 28.58 0.31 13.20
CA ALA A 85 27.61 0.75 14.22
C ALA A 85 26.57 1.68 13.59
N LYS A 86 27.01 2.67 12.82
CA LYS A 86 26.12 3.62 12.13
C LYS A 86 25.33 2.95 11.02
N GLY A 87 25.94 2.03 10.28
CA GLY A 87 25.25 1.29 9.23
C GLY A 87 24.14 0.39 9.80
N LYS A 88 24.41 -0.34 10.90
CA LYS A 88 23.38 -1.12 11.60
C LYS A 88 22.27 -0.23 12.16
N ALA A 89 22.60 0.94 12.70
CA ALA A 89 21.60 1.90 13.16
C ALA A 89 20.73 2.42 12.01
N LEU A 90 21.32 2.73 10.85
CA LEU A 90 20.59 3.17 9.66
C LEU A 90 19.62 2.11 9.14
N LEU A 91 20.04 0.85 9.15
CA LEU A 91 19.20 -0.29 8.78
C LEU A 91 18.12 -0.61 9.82
N GLY A 92 18.36 -0.32 11.10
CA GLY A 92 17.40 -0.50 12.19
C GLY A 92 16.26 0.53 12.19
N ASP A 93 16.48 1.70 11.58
CA ASP A 93 15.45 2.71 11.34
C ASP A 93 14.58 2.33 10.13
N ILE A 94 13.67 1.38 10.34
CA ILE A 94 12.81 0.82 9.28
C ILE A 94 11.43 1.46 9.18
N GLU A 95 11.09 2.45 10.01
CA GLU A 95 9.74 3.03 10.03
C GLU A 95 9.29 3.51 8.66
N ALA A 96 10.18 4.22 7.94
CA ALA A 96 9.91 4.69 6.58
C ALA A 96 9.81 3.55 5.54
N THR A 97 10.41 2.39 5.80
CA THR A 97 10.33 1.21 4.90
C THR A 97 9.08 0.38 5.16
N LEU A 98 8.63 0.36 6.41
CA LEU A 98 7.34 -0.20 6.79
C LEU A 98 6.19 0.72 6.38
N ALA A 99 6.43 2.04 6.32
CA ALA A 99 5.49 3.00 5.76
C ALA A 99 5.18 2.64 4.30
N GLY A 100 3.89 2.54 3.97
CA GLY A 100 3.45 2.07 2.66
C GLY A 100 3.26 0.55 2.55
N GLY A 101 3.84 -0.25 3.47
CA GLY A 101 3.62 -1.70 3.56
C GLY A 101 4.00 -2.51 2.32
N ASN A 102 4.92 -2.02 1.47
CA ASN A 102 5.28 -2.66 0.19
C ASN A 102 6.72 -3.20 0.14
N TRP A 103 7.33 -3.42 1.31
CA TRP A 103 8.74 -3.82 1.43
C TRP A 103 9.07 -5.17 0.78
N ILE A 104 8.11 -6.10 0.60
CA ILE A 104 8.37 -7.39 -0.08
C ILE A 104 8.58 -7.20 -1.58
N GLY A 105 7.87 -6.23 -2.18
CA GLY A 105 8.06 -5.85 -3.57
C GLY A 105 9.47 -5.31 -3.79
N THR A 106 9.90 -4.41 -2.91
CA THR A 106 11.27 -3.88 -2.88
C THR A 106 12.31 -4.98 -2.69
N LEU A 107 12.08 -5.91 -1.75
CA LEU A 107 12.98 -7.05 -1.54
C LEU A 107 13.12 -7.89 -2.82
N ASN A 108 12.01 -8.21 -3.50
CA ASN A 108 12.03 -9.01 -4.72
C ASN A 108 12.73 -8.29 -5.88
N GLN A 109 12.60 -6.96 -5.98
CA GLN A 109 13.38 -6.16 -6.92
C GLN A 109 14.89 -6.23 -6.61
N CYS A 110 15.27 -6.15 -5.33
CA CYS A 110 16.67 -6.30 -4.91
C CYS A 110 17.20 -7.71 -5.21
N LYS A 111 16.41 -8.76 -4.96
CA LYS A 111 16.80 -10.13 -5.30
C LYS A 111 17.01 -10.32 -6.79
N ALA A 112 16.17 -9.71 -7.63
CA ALA A 112 16.33 -9.73 -9.07
C ALA A 112 17.60 -8.98 -9.52
N ALA A 113 17.78 -7.74 -9.05
CA ALA A 113 18.91 -6.89 -9.43
C ALA A 113 20.26 -7.53 -9.06
N TYR A 114 20.37 -8.11 -7.87
CA TYR A 114 21.62 -8.71 -7.37
C TYR A 114 21.67 -10.24 -7.53
N ALA A 115 20.78 -10.84 -8.31
CA ALA A 115 20.72 -12.29 -8.55
C ALA A 115 20.73 -13.16 -7.26
N LEU A 116 19.99 -12.74 -6.23
CA LEU A 116 19.97 -13.36 -4.89
C LEU A 116 18.96 -14.52 -4.76
N GLY A 117 18.68 -15.20 -5.86
CA GLY A 117 17.73 -16.31 -5.96
C GLY A 117 16.28 -15.88 -6.22
N ASP A 118 15.38 -16.85 -6.17
CA ASP A 118 13.97 -16.68 -6.55
C ASP A 118 13.22 -15.65 -5.69
N PRO A 119 12.24 -14.92 -6.25
CA PRO A 119 11.45 -13.97 -5.47
C PRO A 119 10.76 -14.64 -4.27
N GLU A 120 10.70 -13.92 -3.15
CA GLU A 120 9.92 -14.34 -1.98
C GLU A 120 8.43 -14.41 -2.33
N PRO A 121 7.72 -15.43 -1.82
CA PRO A 121 6.31 -15.63 -2.14
C PRO A 121 5.48 -14.47 -1.62
N LEU A 122 4.59 -13.97 -2.48
CA LEU A 122 3.63 -12.94 -2.08
C LEU A 122 2.55 -13.55 -1.18
N PRO A 123 2.13 -12.83 -0.12
CA PRO A 123 1.00 -13.23 0.70
C PRO A 123 -0.27 -13.26 -0.14
N LYS A 124 -1.19 -14.17 0.22
CA LYS A 124 -2.51 -14.27 -0.41
C LYS A 124 -3.52 -13.45 0.37
N LEU A 125 -4.56 -12.99 -0.32
CA LEU A 125 -5.74 -12.45 0.35
C LEU A 125 -6.33 -13.52 1.29
N PRO A 126 -6.93 -13.10 2.43
CA PRO A 126 -7.65 -14.00 3.34
C PRO A 126 -8.80 -14.77 2.67
N GLU A 127 -9.48 -15.59 3.48
CA GLU A 127 -10.64 -16.34 3.03
C GLU A 127 -11.75 -15.43 2.49
N ALA A 128 -12.58 -15.96 1.58
CA ALA A 128 -13.54 -15.17 0.80
C ALA A 128 -14.44 -14.26 1.65
N ALA A 129 -14.89 -14.73 2.81
CA ALA A 129 -15.73 -13.97 3.74
C ALA A 129 -15.02 -12.73 4.34
N GLU A 130 -13.69 -12.78 4.48
CA GLU A 130 -12.89 -11.71 5.07
C GLU A 130 -12.30 -10.76 4.02
N ARG A 131 -12.26 -11.16 2.74
CA ARG A 131 -11.59 -10.42 1.67
C ARG A 131 -12.03 -8.96 1.55
N PRO A 132 -13.32 -8.61 1.57
CA PRO A 132 -13.72 -7.20 1.46
C PRO A 132 -13.12 -6.33 2.56
N ALA A 133 -13.14 -6.82 3.81
CA ALA A 133 -12.56 -6.12 4.96
C ALA A 133 -11.02 -6.05 4.87
N ALA A 134 -10.38 -7.13 4.44
CA ALA A 134 -8.94 -7.18 4.19
C ALA A 134 -8.52 -6.21 3.06
N CYS A 135 -9.30 -6.11 1.99
CA CYS A 135 -9.06 -5.18 0.90
C CYS A 135 -9.23 -3.72 1.33
N ALA A 136 -10.21 -3.42 2.18
CA ALA A 136 -10.34 -2.11 2.79
C ALA A 136 -9.11 -1.76 3.64
N ALA A 137 -8.59 -2.72 4.41
CA ALA A 137 -7.38 -2.56 5.22
C ALA A 137 -6.12 -2.35 4.36
N VAL A 138 -5.95 -3.13 3.29
CA VAL A 138 -4.84 -2.97 2.33
C VAL A 138 -4.86 -1.59 1.68
N ALA A 139 -6.02 -1.13 1.22
CA ALA A 139 -6.16 0.16 0.57
C ALA A 139 -5.82 1.35 1.49
N VAL A 140 -6.03 1.22 2.81
CA VAL A 140 -5.65 2.26 3.78
C VAL A 140 -4.24 2.08 4.34
N ALA A 141 -3.67 0.87 4.30
CA ALA A 141 -2.35 0.56 4.85
C ALA A 141 -1.25 1.46 4.27
N ALA A 142 -1.36 1.83 2.99
CA ALA A 142 -0.44 2.79 2.36
C ALA A 142 -0.48 4.18 3.02
N SER A 143 -1.65 4.61 3.48
CA SER A 143 -1.88 5.92 4.10
C SER A 143 -1.66 5.94 5.61
N LEU A 144 -1.42 4.80 6.27
CA LEU A 144 -1.20 4.76 7.72
C LEU A 144 0.13 5.40 8.16
N GLY A 145 1.11 5.45 7.26
CA GLY A 145 2.36 6.19 7.46
C GLY A 145 2.16 7.71 7.62
N GLU A 146 0.97 8.22 7.29
CA GLU A 146 0.62 9.64 7.38
C GLU A 146 0.09 10.08 8.75
N GLY A 147 0.22 9.24 9.79
CA GLY A 147 0.01 9.64 11.19
C GLY A 147 -1.31 9.21 11.82
N ALA A 148 -1.93 8.11 11.38
CA ALA A 148 -3.04 7.49 12.11
C ALA A 148 -2.55 6.88 13.43
N LYS A 149 -3.05 7.39 14.56
CA LYS A 149 -2.64 6.95 15.91
C LYS A 149 -3.76 6.26 16.67
N THR A 150 -5.00 6.39 16.20
CA THR A 150 -6.19 5.82 16.83
C THR A 150 -7.08 5.10 15.81
N PRO A 151 -7.95 4.16 16.25
CA PRO A 151 -8.95 3.55 15.37
C PRO A 151 -9.86 4.58 14.67
N ALA A 152 -10.13 5.73 15.31
CA ALA A 152 -10.91 6.81 14.71
C ALA A 152 -10.16 7.49 13.55
N ASP A 153 -8.83 7.67 13.66
CA ASP A 153 -8.01 8.21 12.57
C ASP A 153 -8.01 7.28 11.36
N VAL A 154 -7.88 5.98 11.63
CA VAL A 154 -7.98 4.93 10.60
C VAL A 154 -9.32 4.99 9.88
N GLN A 155 -10.43 5.08 10.62
CA GLN A 155 -11.76 5.19 10.02
C GLN A 155 -11.88 6.43 9.13
N LYS A 156 -11.31 7.57 9.55
CA LYS A 156 -11.27 8.78 8.71
C LYS A 156 -10.46 8.56 7.43
N LEU A 157 -9.30 7.91 7.51
CA LEU A 157 -8.47 7.61 6.34
C LEU A 157 -9.17 6.67 5.36
N VAL A 158 -9.85 5.63 5.86
CA VAL A 158 -10.64 4.69 5.05
C VAL A 158 -11.69 5.44 4.26
N MET A 159 -12.41 6.36 4.89
CA MET A 159 -13.48 7.11 4.24
C MET A 159 -12.97 8.16 3.25
N LYS A 160 -11.75 8.68 3.44
CA LYS A 160 -11.09 9.58 2.49
C LYS A 160 -10.48 8.84 1.29
N ASN A 161 -10.14 7.57 1.45
CA ASN A 161 -9.62 6.74 0.38
C ASN A 161 -10.79 6.11 -0.44
N PRO A 162 -10.96 6.45 -1.74
CA PRO A 162 -12.08 5.95 -2.54
C PRO A 162 -12.13 4.43 -2.68
N GLN A 163 -10.98 3.77 -2.78
CA GLN A 163 -10.90 2.31 -2.86
C GLN A 163 -11.29 1.68 -1.52
N SER A 164 -10.71 2.14 -0.42
CA SER A 164 -10.95 1.61 0.92
C SER A 164 -12.41 1.75 1.33
N SER A 165 -13.01 2.94 1.12
CA SER A 165 -14.43 3.17 1.39
C SER A 165 -15.36 2.30 0.53
N TYR A 166 -15.01 2.02 -0.74
CA TYR A 166 -15.75 1.08 -1.56
C TYR A 166 -15.67 -0.36 -1.01
N PHE A 167 -14.48 -0.84 -0.68
CA PHE A 167 -14.30 -2.17 -0.08
C PHE A 167 -15.04 -2.30 1.27
N LEU A 168 -15.09 -1.22 2.05
CA LEU A 168 -15.86 -1.19 3.29
C LEU A 168 -17.37 -1.35 3.03
N LEU A 169 -17.91 -0.74 1.96
CA LEU A 169 -19.30 -0.98 1.55
C LEU A 169 -19.54 -2.43 1.11
N VAL A 170 -18.57 -3.05 0.44
CA VAL A 170 -18.67 -4.47 0.05
C VAL A 170 -18.73 -5.33 1.31
N ALA A 171 -17.85 -5.07 2.28
CA ALA A 171 -17.83 -5.76 3.56
C ALA A 171 -19.11 -5.55 4.39
N ALA A 172 -19.79 -4.41 4.21
CA ALA A 172 -20.98 -4.07 4.96
C ALA A 172 -22.23 -4.85 4.54
N LYS A 173 -22.18 -5.61 3.44
CA LYS A 173 -23.28 -6.52 3.05
C LYS A 173 -23.56 -7.57 4.13
N ASP A 174 -22.55 -7.99 4.87
CA ASP A 174 -22.62 -9.09 5.84
C ASP A 174 -22.53 -8.58 7.29
N GLY A 175 -23.44 -7.66 7.66
CA GLY A 175 -23.53 -7.16 9.06
C GLY A 175 -23.41 -5.64 9.22
N GLY A 176 -23.54 -4.88 8.13
CA GLY A 176 -23.58 -3.42 8.14
C GLY A 176 -22.20 -2.76 8.32
N ILE A 177 -22.20 -1.43 8.26
CA ILE A 177 -20.97 -0.61 8.23
C ILE A 177 -20.13 -0.79 9.51
N ALA A 178 -20.76 -0.86 10.68
CA ALA A 178 -20.05 -1.01 11.95
C ALA A 178 -19.34 -2.37 12.05
N GLY A 179 -19.99 -3.45 11.60
CA GLY A 179 -19.39 -4.79 11.52
C GLY A 179 -18.22 -4.83 10.55
N ALA A 180 -18.40 -4.23 9.36
CA ALA A 180 -17.37 -4.10 8.35
C ALA A 180 -16.12 -3.35 8.86
N GLN A 181 -16.31 -2.24 9.57
CA GLN A 181 -15.23 -1.47 10.17
C GLN A 181 -14.45 -2.29 11.20
N ASN A 182 -15.14 -2.98 12.11
CA ASN A 182 -14.51 -3.83 13.11
C ASN A 182 -13.72 -4.98 12.48
N ASN A 183 -14.24 -5.58 11.41
CA ASN A 183 -13.53 -6.65 10.70
C ASN A 183 -12.31 -6.11 9.96
N MET A 184 -12.43 -4.97 9.29
CA MET A 184 -11.29 -4.33 8.62
C MET A 184 -10.17 -3.98 9.60
N LEU A 185 -10.50 -3.43 10.78
CA LEU A 185 -9.51 -3.10 11.81
C LEU A 185 -8.65 -4.32 12.21
N LYS A 186 -9.20 -5.54 12.21
CA LYS A 186 -8.45 -6.78 12.49
C LYS A 186 -7.42 -7.11 11.41
N HIS A 187 -7.59 -6.61 10.19
CA HIS A 187 -6.70 -6.89 9.06
C HIS A 187 -5.64 -5.80 8.84
N ILE A 188 -5.65 -4.70 9.58
CA ILE A 188 -4.70 -3.60 9.36
C ILE A 188 -3.26 -4.02 9.68
N GLU A 189 -3.06 -4.66 10.83
CA GLU A 189 -1.74 -5.15 11.21
C GLU A 189 -1.21 -6.13 10.16
N TRP A 190 -2.06 -7.07 9.72
CA TRP A 190 -1.72 -7.98 8.62
C TRP A 190 -1.37 -7.22 7.34
N ALA A 191 -2.17 -6.25 6.90
CA ALA A 191 -1.93 -5.51 5.66
C ALA A 191 -0.57 -4.80 5.67
N VAL A 192 -0.23 -4.12 6.77
CA VAL A 192 1.05 -3.42 6.94
C VAL A 192 2.22 -4.41 7.03
N THR A 193 2.07 -5.46 7.84
CA THR A 193 3.14 -6.45 8.09
C THR A 193 3.31 -7.46 6.97
N SER A 194 2.35 -7.57 6.04
CA SER A 194 2.45 -8.44 4.87
C SER A 194 3.55 -8.04 3.89
N GLY A 195 3.93 -6.75 3.90
CA GLY A 195 4.91 -6.19 2.98
C GLY A 195 4.47 -6.13 1.53
N ALA A 196 3.21 -6.46 1.21
CA ALA A 196 2.72 -6.65 -0.15
C ALA A 196 1.53 -5.75 -0.50
N VAL A 197 1.43 -4.56 0.09
CA VAL A 197 0.28 -3.65 -0.13
C VAL A 197 -0.01 -3.41 -1.62
N GLY A 198 1.01 -3.23 -2.46
CA GLY A 198 0.83 -3.07 -3.91
C GLY A 198 0.18 -4.29 -4.57
N PRO A 199 0.83 -5.47 -4.57
CA PRO A 199 0.25 -6.69 -5.14
C PRO A 199 -1.09 -7.10 -4.54
N LEU A 200 -1.32 -6.87 -3.24
CA LEU A 200 -2.60 -7.13 -2.60
C LEU A 200 -3.68 -6.14 -3.08
N THR A 201 -3.33 -4.88 -3.30
CA THR A 201 -4.23 -3.89 -3.90
C THR A 201 -4.65 -4.33 -5.31
N ASP A 202 -3.70 -4.79 -6.13
CA ASP A 202 -4.00 -5.30 -7.48
C ASP A 202 -4.94 -6.51 -7.44
N ALA A 203 -4.71 -7.44 -6.50
CA ALA A 203 -5.58 -8.59 -6.29
C ALA A 203 -7.00 -8.17 -5.88
N CYS A 204 -7.12 -7.19 -4.97
CA CYS A 204 -8.39 -6.64 -4.53
C CYS A 204 -9.14 -5.92 -5.66
N VAL A 205 -8.46 -5.10 -6.47
CA VAL A 205 -9.08 -4.41 -7.61
C VAL A 205 -9.50 -5.40 -8.69
N LYS A 206 -8.74 -6.48 -8.90
CA LYS A 206 -9.13 -7.55 -9.84
C LYS A 206 -10.43 -8.23 -9.41
N GLU A 207 -10.64 -8.44 -8.11
CA GLU A 207 -11.88 -9.03 -7.57
C GLU A 207 -13.03 -8.01 -7.53
N TYR A 208 -12.74 -6.73 -7.27
CA TYR A 208 -13.71 -5.64 -7.17
C TYR A 208 -13.34 -4.44 -8.06
N PRO A 209 -13.53 -4.54 -9.39
CA PRO A 209 -13.02 -3.52 -10.33
C PRO A 209 -13.63 -2.13 -10.13
N LYS A 210 -14.86 -2.04 -9.59
CA LYS A 210 -15.50 -0.76 -9.28
C LYS A 210 -14.78 0.04 -8.19
N ALA A 211 -13.95 -0.60 -7.35
CA ALA A 211 -13.13 0.11 -6.36
C ALA A 211 -12.14 1.08 -7.04
N ALA A 212 -11.61 0.72 -8.22
CA ALA A 212 -10.68 1.55 -8.99
C ALA A 212 -11.38 2.56 -9.92
N ALA A 213 -12.71 2.65 -9.89
CA ALA A 213 -13.44 3.59 -10.73
C ALA A 213 -13.17 5.03 -10.29
N ASN A 214 -12.48 5.78 -11.15
CA ASN A 214 -12.16 7.20 -10.96
C ASN A 214 -12.98 8.13 -11.88
N GLY A 215 -13.89 7.57 -12.67
CA GLY A 215 -14.74 8.30 -13.61
C GLY A 215 -15.94 8.99 -12.98
N ALA A 216 -16.61 9.82 -13.77
CA ALA A 216 -17.86 10.46 -13.39
C ALA A 216 -18.95 9.41 -13.09
N VAL A 217 -19.57 9.50 -11.92
CA VAL A 217 -20.70 8.64 -11.54
C VAL A 217 -21.96 9.16 -12.20
N THR A 218 -22.68 8.27 -12.89
CA THR A 218 -24.02 8.58 -13.39
C THR A 218 -25.04 8.20 -12.33
N LEU A 219 -25.72 9.18 -11.76
CA LEU A 219 -26.81 8.95 -10.80
C LEU A 219 -28.03 8.34 -11.50
N PRO A 220 -28.88 7.58 -10.78
CA PRO A 220 -30.14 7.08 -11.32
C PRO A 220 -30.97 8.21 -11.92
N THR A 221 -31.61 8.01 -13.07
CA THR A 221 -32.44 9.05 -13.68
C THR A 221 -33.65 9.40 -12.80
N ASP A 222 -34.23 8.37 -12.15
CA ASP A 222 -35.28 8.53 -11.15
C ASP A 222 -34.83 9.42 -9.99
N GLU A 223 -35.63 10.44 -9.68
CA GLU A 223 -35.28 11.42 -8.65
C GLU A 223 -35.28 10.82 -7.25
N GLY A 224 -36.27 9.99 -6.91
CA GLY A 224 -36.36 9.37 -5.59
C GLY A 224 -35.19 8.45 -5.30
N GLN A 225 -34.75 7.66 -6.29
CA GLN A 225 -33.56 6.83 -6.19
C GLN A 225 -32.27 7.63 -6.09
N ALA A 226 -32.15 8.75 -6.81
CA ALA A 226 -31.00 9.63 -6.74
C ALA A 226 -30.92 10.33 -5.37
N VAL A 227 -32.04 10.81 -4.84
CA VAL A 227 -32.13 11.44 -3.51
C VAL A 227 -31.75 10.44 -2.41
N ALA A 228 -32.22 9.19 -2.50
CA ALA A 228 -31.84 8.13 -1.58
C ALA A 228 -30.33 7.84 -1.62
N ALA A 229 -29.75 7.68 -2.82
CA ALA A 229 -28.31 7.46 -3.01
C ALA A 229 -27.48 8.63 -2.44
N CYS A 230 -27.89 9.87 -2.72
CA CYS A 230 -27.19 11.06 -2.26
C CYS A 230 -27.30 11.26 -0.75
N SER A 231 -28.47 10.99 -0.16
CA SER A 231 -28.66 11.05 1.29
C SER A 231 -27.81 10.02 2.02
N PHE A 232 -27.74 8.79 1.51
CA PHE A 232 -26.93 7.72 2.08
C PHE A 232 -25.42 8.08 2.05
N ASN A 233 -24.90 8.48 0.89
CA ASN A 233 -23.47 8.82 0.75
C ASN A 233 -23.09 10.10 1.53
N ALA A 234 -23.98 11.09 1.58
CA ALA A 234 -23.79 12.27 2.41
C ALA A 234 -23.80 11.95 3.91
N GLY A 235 -24.65 11.02 4.36
CA GLY A 235 -24.65 10.52 5.73
C GLY A 235 -23.35 9.77 6.07
N LEU A 236 -22.88 8.92 5.16
CA LEU A 236 -21.64 8.16 5.33
C LEU A 236 -20.40 9.06 5.45
N MET A 237 -20.35 10.15 4.68
CA MET A 237 -19.21 11.07 4.63
C MET A 237 -19.36 12.33 5.50
N GLY A 238 -20.54 12.58 6.07
CA GLY A 238 -20.85 13.82 6.80
C GLY A 238 -20.05 14.02 8.08
N GLY A 239 -19.50 12.95 8.64
CA GLY A 239 -18.60 12.98 9.81
C GLY A 239 -17.14 13.33 9.49
N LEU A 240 -16.79 13.49 8.21
CA LEU A 240 -15.43 13.85 7.81
C LEU A 240 -15.16 15.34 7.99
N ASP A 241 -13.88 15.67 8.18
CA ASP A 241 -13.35 17.02 8.13
C ASP A 241 -12.81 17.32 6.72
N GLY A 242 -12.73 18.60 6.35
CA GLY A 242 -12.22 19.05 5.04
C GLY A 242 -13.29 19.23 3.98
N ASP A 243 -12.87 19.26 2.72
CA ASP A 243 -13.73 19.55 1.56
C ASP A 243 -14.79 18.47 1.37
N GLU A 244 -14.43 17.19 1.52
CA GLU A 244 -15.34 16.07 1.41
C GLU A 244 -16.46 16.12 2.46
N GLY A 245 -16.10 16.41 3.72
CA GLY A 245 -17.07 16.55 4.81
C GLY A 245 -17.97 17.76 4.65
N THR A 246 -17.42 18.88 4.16
CA THR A 246 -18.18 20.10 3.85
C THR A 246 -19.18 19.85 2.72
N MET A 247 -18.75 19.20 1.65
CA MET A 247 -19.62 18.79 0.54
C MET A 247 -20.72 17.84 1.02
N ALA A 248 -20.37 16.86 1.86
CA ALA A 248 -21.34 15.90 2.42
C ALA A 248 -22.43 16.61 3.22
N LYS A 249 -22.06 17.55 4.11
CA LYS A 249 -23.02 18.35 4.88
C LYS A 249 -23.89 19.24 3.98
N ALA A 250 -23.32 19.82 2.93
CA ALA A 250 -24.07 20.65 1.98
C ALA A 250 -25.07 19.84 1.14
N VAL A 251 -24.67 18.65 0.66
CA VAL A 251 -25.58 17.71 -0.01
C VAL A 251 -26.67 17.24 0.97
N ALA A 252 -26.32 16.83 2.18
CA ALA A 252 -27.29 16.41 3.20
C ALA A 252 -28.35 17.48 3.47
N LYS A 253 -27.93 18.74 3.64
CA LYS A 253 -28.83 19.88 3.86
C LYS A 253 -29.83 20.06 2.72
N ARG A 254 -29.39 19.89 1.46
CA ARG A 254 -30.25 19.98 0.27
C ARG A 254 -31.17 18.77 0.11
N MET A 255 -30.81 17.61 0.64
CA MET A 255 -31.74 16.47 0.67
C MET A 255 -32.80 16.62 1.78
N GLN A 256 -32.51 17.40 2.83
CA GLN A 256 -33.40 17.64 3.96
C GLN A 256 -34.36 18.82 3.78
N ASP A 257 -34.21 19.63 2.72
CA ASP A 257 -35.04 20.81 2.48
C ASP A 257 -36.52 20.51 2.16
N GLY A 258 -36.88 19.23 2.03
CA GLY A 258 -38.25 18.75 1.87
C GLY A 258 -38.82 18.95 0.46
N SER A 259 -38.06 19.55 -0.45
CA SER A 259 -38.47 19.75 -1.85
C SER A 259 -38.34 18.47 -2.69
N LYS A 260 -37.58 17.49 -2.18
CA LYS A 260 -37.26 16.22 -2.83
C LYS A 260 -37.58 15.08 -1.88
N MET A 261 -38.29 14.06 -2.35
CA MET A 261 -38.58 12.87 -1.55
C MET A 261 -37.76 11.68 -2.03
N PRO A 262 -37.08 10.95 -1.13
CA PRO A 262 -36.43 9.70 -1.52
C PRO A 262 -37.47 8.63 -1.84
N ASP A 263 -37.09 7.66 -2.66
CA ASP A 263 -37.82 6.39 -2.74
C ASP A 263 -37.82 5.75 -1.34
N ILE A 264 -39.00 5.65 -0.72
CA ILE A 264 -39.15 5.18 0.66
C ILE A 264 -38.77 3.70 0.79
N ALA A 265 -39.10 2.87 -0.20
CA ALA A 265 -38.82 1.43 -0.16
C ALA A 265 -37.32 1.14 -0.28
N LEU A 266 -36.58 2.05 -0.91
CA LEU A 266 -35.13 2.07 -0.95
C LEU A 266 -34.54 2.68 0.34
N ALA A 267 -34.98 3.88 0.73
CA ALA A 267 -34.43 4.63 1.87
C ALA A 267 -34.59 3.93 3.23
N THR A 268 -35.57 3.05 3.36
CA THR A 268 -35.83 2.28 4.59
C THR A 268 -35.14 0.91 4.60
N SER A 269 -34.43 0.54 3.53
CA SER A 269 -33.75 -0.75 3.41
C SER A 269 -32.23 -0.57 3.32
N PRO A 270 -31.50 -0.82 4.42
CA PRO A 270 -30.03 -0.73 4.44
C PRO A 270 -29.36 -1.55 3.34
N ASP A 271 -29.83 -2.79 3.11
CA ASP A 271 -29.26 -3.68 2.09
C ASP A 271 -29.43 -3.13 0.68
N LYS A 272 -30.60 -2.56 0.36
CA LYS A 272 -30.83 -1.94 -0.95
C LYS A 272 -30.00 -0.67 -1.13
N LEU A 273 -29.83 0.14 -0.08
CA LEU A 273 -28.96 1.32 -0.12
C LEU A 273 -27.50 0.95 -0.33
N ILE A 274 -27.00 -0.07 0.39
CA ILE A 274 -25.64 -0.58 0.21
C ILE A 274 -25.49 -1.14 -1.21
N GLN A 275 -26.43 -1.94 -1.70
CA GLN A 275 -26.39 -2.47 -3.06
C GLN A 275 -26.37 -1.35 -4.10
N GLN A 276 -27.22 -0.34 -3.97
CA GLN A 276 -27.23 0.81 -4.87
C GLN A 276 -25.91 1.60 -4.81
N ALA A 277 -25.34 1.81 -3.62
CA ALA A 277 -24.05 2.47 -3.46
C ALA A 277 -22.93 1.67 -4.13
N LEU A 278 -22.92 0.34 -3.97
CA LEU A 278 -21.99 -0.56 -4.66
C LEU A 278 -22.13 -0.51 -6.19
N ASP A 279 -23.35 -0.30 -6.68
CA ASP A 279 -23.60 -0.18 -8.10
C ASP A 279 -23.07 1.13 -8.68
N LEU A 280 -23.13 2.21 -7.90
CA LEU A 280 -22.65 3.53 -8.28
C LEU A 280 -21.12 3.70 -8.17
N GLY A 281 -20.47 2.99 -7.23
CA GLY A 281 -19.02 3.04 -7.06
C GLY A 281 -18.57 3.77 -5.78
N PRO A 282 -17.33 4.29 -5.75
CA PRO A 282 -16.75 4.90 -4.54
C PRO A 282 -17.56 6.08 -3.99
N PRO A 283 -17.84 6.15 -2.67
CA PRO A 283 -18.68 7.18 -2.05
C PRO A 283 -18.32 8.63 -2.42
N ALA A 284 -17.02 8.97 -2.43
CA ALA A 284 -16.56 10.31 -2.76
C ALA A 284 -16.92 10.73 -4.19
N ASN A 285 -16.94 9.78 -5.14
CA ASN A 285 -17.32 10.06 -6.52
C ASN A 285 -18.84 10.22 -6.67
N VAL A 286 -19.61 9.41 -5.93
CA VAL A 286 -21.07 9.55 -5.85
C VAL A 286 -21.44 10.92 -5.27
N LEU A 287 -20.76 11.34 -4.21
CA LEU A 287 -21.03 12.62 -3.56
C LEU A 287 -20.77 13.82 -4.49
N LYS A 288 -19.70 13.78 -5.29
CA LYS A 288 -19.44 14.79 -6.33
C LYS A 288 -20.55 14.85 -7.38
N ALA A 289 -21.07 13.70 -7.81
CA ALA A 289 -22.20 13.65 -8.73
C ALA A 289 -23.50 14.22 -8.11
N CYS A 290 -23.71 13.96 -6.82
CA CYS A 290 -24.83 14.50 -6.05
C CYS A 290 -24.78 16.03 -5.94
N ASP A 291 -23.60 16.57 -5.59
CA ASP A 291 -23.38 18.02 -5.54
C ASP A 291 -23.64 18.68 -6.90
N ALA A 292 -23.20 18.04 -7.99
CA ALA A 292 -23.39 18.56 -9.34
C ALA A 292 -24.87 18.56 -9.78
N ARG A 293 -25.63 17.50 -9.44
CA ARG A 293 -27.04 17.37 -9.84
C ARG A 293 -27.96 18.30 -9.07
N PHE A 294 -27.75 18.42 -7.76
CA PHE A 294 -28.71 19.04 -6.85
C PHE A 294 -28.26 20.43 -6.37
N LYS A 295 -27.50 21.17 -7.19
CA LYS A 295 -27.00 22.52 -6.88
C LYS A 295 -28.08 23.43 -6.29
#